data_AF-A0A1V3WSB7-F1
#
_entry.id   AF-A0A1V3WSB7-F1
#
_cell.length_a   1.000
_cell.length_b   1.000
_cell.length_c   1.000
_cell.angle_alpha   90.00
_cell.angle_beta   90.00
_cell.angle_gamma   90.00
#
_symmetry.space_group_name_H-M   'P 1'
#
loop_
_entity.id
_entity.type
_entity.pdbx_description
1 polymer ?
#
loop_
_entity_poly.entity_id
_entity_poly.type
_entity_poly.pdbx_seq_one_letter_code
_entity_poly.pdbx_strand_id
1 'polypeptide(L)' 'MALLREAALTAMRRSIDAADVTAADLAAARETVRPSLDPLQVAALRSFTEGR' A
#
# COMPACT_ATOMS: atom_id res chain seq x y z
N MET A 1 -0.98 6.86 -2.93
CA MET A 1 -2.18 6.59 -2.12
C MET A 1 -2.99 5.41 -2.68
N ALA A 2 -2.35 4.25 -2.94
CA ALA A 2 -3.04 3.09 -3.53
C ALA A 2 -3.64 2.18 -2.44
N LEU A 3 -2.85 1.84 -1.42
CA LEU A 3 -3.27 0.92 -0.36
C LEU A 3 -4.47 1.44 0.45
N LEU A 4 -4.45 2.70 0.88
CA LEU A 4 -5.55 3.30 1.65
C LEU A 4 -6.85 3.41 0.84
N ARG A 5 -6.73 3.72 -0.46
CA ARG A 5 -7.88 3.76 -1.37
C ARG A 5 -8.51 2.38 -1.50
N GLU A 6 -7.69 1.34 -1.69
CA GLU A 6 -8.19 -0.02 -1.84
C GLU A 6 -8.79 -0.57 -0.55
N ALA A 7 -8.21 -0.25 0.61
CA ALA A 7 -8.79 -0.63 1.91
C ALA A 7 -10.16 0.03 2.13
N ALA A 8 -10.33 1.29 1.75
CA ALA A 8 -11.63 1.97 1.80
C ALA A 8 -12.67 1.30 0.88
N LEU A 9 -12.29 0.97 -0.36
CA LEU A 9 -13.19 0.26 -1.30
C LEU A 9 -13.54 -1.15 -0.80
N THR A 10 -12.59 -1.83 -0.15
CA THR A 10 -12.82 -3.15 0.47
C THR A 10 -13.84 -3.05 1.60
N ALA A 11 -13.70 -2.05 2.49
CA ALA A 11 -14.66 -1.80 3.56
C ALA A 11 -16.07 -1.48 3.02
N MET A 12 -16.18 -0.61 2.01
CA MET A 12 -17.45 -0.27 1.37
C MET A 12 -18.11 -1.47 0.66
N ARG A 13 -17.32 -2.38 0.08
CA ARG A 13 -17.83 -3.61 -0.55
C ARG A 13 -18.37 -4.61 0.48
N ARG A 14 -17.78 -4.64 1.69
CA ARG A 14 -18.28 -5.46 2.81
C ARG A 14 -19.61 -4.93 3.34
N SER A 15 -19.73 -3.61 3.51
CA SER A 15 -20.98 -2.94 3.87
C SER A 15 -20.93 -1.47 3.50
N ILE A 16 -21.98 -0.97 2.84
CA ILE A 16 -22.08 0.44 2.43
C ILE A 16 -22.18 1.39 3.63
N ASP A 17 -22.70 0.90 4.76
CA ASP A 17 -22.81 1.62 6.02
C ASP A 17 -21.56 1.46 6.90
N ALA A 18 -20.50 0.82 6.41
CA ALA A 18 -19.25 0.69 7.15
C ALA A 18 -18.59 2.07 7.32
N ALA A 19 -18.73 2.65 8.51
CA ALA A 19 -18.10 3.93 8.86
C ALA A 19 -16.56 3.81 8.99
N ASP A 20 -16.08 2.65 9.45
CA ASP A 20 -14.67 2.44 9.80
C ASP A 20 -13.98 1.41 8.89
N VAL A 21 -12.77 1.76 8.46
CA VAL A 21 -11.82 0.84 7.85
C VAL A 21 -11.14 0.03 8.96
N THR A 22 -11.17 -1.29 8.84
CA THR A 22 -10.59 -2.21 9.83
C THR A 22 -9.22 -2.74 9.40
N ALA A 23 -8.51 -3.38 10.32
CA ALA A 23 -7.26 -4.07 10.01
C ALA A 23 -7.44 -5.20 8.97
N ALA A 24 -8.61 -5.84 8.93
CA ALA A 24 -8.92 -6.87 7.93
C ALA A 24 -9.03 -6.27 6.52
N ASP A 25 -9.60 -5.06 6.39
CA ASP A 25 -9.70 -4.36 5.10
C ASP A 25 -8.30 -3.96 4.60
N LEU A 26 -7.42 -3.55 5.52
CA LEU A 26 -6.00 -3.31 5.21
C LEU A 26 -5.27 -4.59 4.79
N ALA A 27 -5.49 -5.71 5.48
CA ALA A 27 -4.85 -6.97 5.17
C ALA A 27 -5.24 -7.46 3.76
N ALA A 28 -6.53 -7.42 3.43
CA ALA A 28 -7.03 -7.76 2.10
C ALA A 28 -6.48 -6.82 1.01
N ALA A 29 -6.45 -5.51 1.27
CA ALA A 29 -5.89 -4.54 0.33
C ALA A 29 -4.39 -4.76 0.05
N ARG A 30 -3.63 -5.36 0.98
CA ARG A 30 -2.21 -5.69 0.76
C ARG A 30 -2.00 -6.88 -0.18
N GLU A 31 -3.01 -7.72 -0.38
CA GLU A 31 -2.95 -8.83 -1.34
C GLU A 31 -3.01 -8.32 -2.79
N THR A 32 -3.79 -7.25 -3.00
CA THR A 32 -4.00 -6.64 -4.33
C THR A 32 -2.97 -5.53 -4.62
N VAL A 33 -2.66 -4.69 -3.64
CA VAL A 33 -1.70 -3.58 -3.78
C VAL A 33 -0.29 -4.05 -3.41
N ARG A 34 0.45 -4.49 -4.42
CA ARG A 34 1.81 -5.01 -4.26
C ARG A 34 2.85 -3.88 -4.06
N PRO A 35 3.94 -4.15 -3.32
CA PRO A 35 5.09 -3.25 -3.28
C PRO A 35 5.66 -3.04 -4.69
N SER A 36 6.03 -1.80 -5.02
CA SER A 36 6.52 -1.44 -6.36
C SER A 36 7.99 -1.07 -6.41
N LEU A 37 8.67 -0.99 -5.26
CA LEU A 37 10.09 -0.63 -5.21
C LEU A 37 10.95 -1.88 -5.42
N ASP A 38 11.90 -1.80 -6.35
CA ASP A 38 12.99 -2.77 -6.49
C ASP A 38 14.12 -2.44 -5.50
N PRO A 39 14.51 -3.37 -4.61
CA PRO A 39 15.60 -3.16 -3.66
C PRO A 39 16.94 -2.77 -4.31
N LEU A 40 17.27 -3.31 -5.50
CA LEU A 40 18.52 -2.98 -6.19
C LEU A 40 18.51 -1.54 -6.70
N GLN A 41 17.37 -1.08 -7.21
CA GLN A 41 17.20 0.32 -7.64
C GLN A 41 17.30 1.28 -6.45
N VAL A 42 16.69 0.94 -5.31
CA VAL A 42 16.79 1.74 -4.07
C VAL A 42 18.23 1.83 -3.58
N ALA A 43 18.98 0.72 -3.61
CA ALA A 43 20.39 0.71 -3.22
C ALA A 43 21.24 1.60 -4.14
N ALA A 44 21.03 1.53 -5.46
CA ALA A 44 21.73 2.37 -6.43
C ALA A 44 21.47 3.87 -6.20
N LEU A 45 20.21 4.25 -5.94
CA LEU A 45 19.86 5.64 -5.62
C LEU A 45 20.53 6.15 -4.34
N ARG A 46 20.66 5.29 -3.32
CA ARG A 46 21.36 5.64 -2.07
C ARG A 46 22.85 5.88 -2.31
N SER A 47 23.54 4.95 -2.98
CA SER A 47 24.97 5.09 -3.27
C SER A 47 25.28 6.32 -4.15
N PHE A 48 24.40 6.67 -5.09
CA PHE A 48 24.54 7.90 -5.88
C PHE A 48 24.57 9.16 -5.01
N THR A 49 23.76 9.23 -3.96
CA THR A 49 23.74 10.40 -3.06
C THR A 49 24.93 10.46 -2.10
N GLU A 50 25.52 9.30 -1.76
CA GLU A 50 26.71 9.21 -0.89
C GLU A 50 28.02 9.54 -1.63
N GLY A 51 28.07 9.34 -2.96
CA GLY A 51 29.23 9.66 -3.80
C GLY A 51 29.31 11.12 -4.27
N ARG A 52 28.51 12.03 -3.69
CA ARG A 52 28.41 13.44 -4.06
C ARG A 52 29.02 14.36 -3.01
#